data_AF-A0AAD3CPJ6-F1
#
_entry.id   AF-A0AAD3CPJ6-F1
#
_cell.length_a   1.000
_cell.length_b   1.000
_cell.length_c   1.000
_cell.angle_alpha   90.00
_cell.angle_beta   90.00
_cell.angle_gamma   90.00
#
_symmetry.space_group_name_H-M   'P 1'
#
loop_
_entity.id
_entity.type
_entity.pdbx_description
1 polymer ?
#
loop_
_entity_poly.entity_id
_entity_poly.type
_entity_poly.pdbx_seq_one_letter_code
_entity_poly.pdbx_strand_id
1 'polypeptide(L)'
;MSQYSSLLQIGLLFFFSHKVICFYSCHSILSRRQEYAHHSHSETQCFEYNKGLTEIDYSAANEYIAAHYNIDKYFDSNRAYETIFDGRQVLKELELKNEKDGHYKTEKEILDLYGLTLYPSQVSGCDDNVGIEDQHWQNRQWISDVYLPHLKSIVSELFPNMVMSCFWNPMVRGSEYEISSREGNETPTANVASLVHIDTDVGAYSLDEFISLIKKNEIQCKNLPSFNKDQFTEAIKVGKKRFAILNFWRNISSEPVKSYPLGILSTKYTSSEKDEMPVQTFPEASPDMRYSDWYYFSNATKDEVIIFYQYDRLSTQVSDLWHCALPIKHETCPKRKSFDVRMLIVLDEQVPLKYDRYNEGRIKPILNLEESGCFCDEQAETRS
;
A
#
# COMPACT_ATOMS: atom_id res chain seq x y z
N MET A 1 -28.65 -55.66 6.94
CA MET A 1 -30.12 -55.50 6.81
C MET A 1 -30.74 -55.92 8.13
N SER A 2 -31.80 -55.24 8.61
CA SER A 2 -32.51 -55.48 9.90
C SER A 2 -31.63 -55.29 11.16
N GLN A 3 -31.94 -54.51 12.22
CA GLN A 3 -33.21 -54.20 12.93
C GLN A 3 -33.79 -55.43 13.67
N TYR A 4 -34.31 -55.35 14.91
CA TYR A 4 -34.99 -54.22 15.59
C TYR A 4 -34.67 -54.02 17.10
N SER A 5 -35.16 -52.89 17.62
CA SER A 5 -35.26 -52.38 19.02
C SER A 5 -35.80 -53.36 20.09
N SER A 6 -35.58 -53.16 21.40
CA SER A 6 -36.39 -52.27 22.31
C SER A 6 -36.14 -52.66 23.80
N LEU A 7 -36.51 -51.97 24.92
CA LEU A 7 -36.95 -50.60 25.29
C LEU A 7 -36.97 -50.47 26.87
N LEU A 8 -37.37 -49.30 27.43
CA LEU A 8 -37.80 -49.04 28.86
C LEU A 8 -36.68 -49.11 29.96
N GLN A 9 -36.70 -48.43 31.15
CA GLN A 9 -37.53 -47.31 31.71
C GLN A 9 -36.94 -46.69 33.03
N ILE A 10 -37.45 -45.52 33.45
CA ILE A 10 -37.61 -44.95 34.84
C ILE A 10 -36.40 -44.35 35.63
N GLY A 11 -36.66 -43.18 36.28
CA GLY A 11 -35.88 -42.59 37.42
C GLY A 11 -35.63 -41.06 37.33
N LEU A 12 -36.60 -40.15 37.54
CA LEU A 12 -36.98 -39.46 38.81
C LEU A 12 -35.86 -38.65 39.53
N LEU A 13 -36.06 -37.41 40.06
CA LEU A 13 -37.08 -36.34 39.88
C LEU A 13 -36.68 -35.04 40.66
N PHE A 14 -37.32 -33.88 40.37
CA PHE A 14 -37.42 -32.62 41.16
C PHE A 14 -36.18 -31.68 41.31
N PHE A 15 -36.28 -30.34 41.54
CA PHE A 15 -37.44 -29.39 41.63
C PHE A 15 -37.08 -27.98 41.02
N PHE A 16 -38.08 -27.09 40.94
CA PHE A 16 -38.19 -25.72 40.36
C PHE A 16 -37.24 -24.64 40.95
N SER A 17 -37.10 -23.38 40.48
CA SER A 17 -37.95 -22.46 39.68
C SER A 17 -37.11 -21.50 38.80
N HIS A 18 -37.51 -21.02 37.61
CA HIS A 18 -38.66 -20.20 37.17
C HIS A 18 -38.61 -18.68 37.49
N LYS A 19 -38.14 -17.88 36.52
CA LYS A 19 -38.72 -16.56 36.19
C LYS A 19 -38.39 -16.13 34.74
N VAL A 20 -39.31 -15.40 34.12
CA VAL A 20 -39.27 -14.89 32.73
C VAL A 20 -39.52 -13.39 32.75
N ILE A 21 -38.90 -12.62 31.85
CA ILE A 21 -39.42 -11.36 31.26
C ILE A 21 -38.56 -10.98 30.03
N CYS A 22 -39.10 -10.16 29.13
CA CYS A 22 -38.70 -10.07 27.72
C CYS A 22 -37.73 -8.93 27.36
N PHE A 23 -37.15 -9.05 26.15
CA PHE A 23 -36.71 -8.02 25.19
C PHE A 23 -36.78 -6.53 25.60
N TYR A 24 -35.69 -5.79 25.32
CA TYR A 24 -35.78 -4.53 24.55
C TYR A 24 -34.43 -4.17 23.88
N SER A 25 -34.53 -3.59 22.67
CA SER A 25 -33.59 -2.75 21.88
C SER A 25 -32.07 -3.01 21.82
N CYS A 26 -31.53 -2.95 20.59
CA CYS A 26 -30.15 -2.58 20.29
C CYS A 26 -29.73 -1.23 20.92
N HIS A 27 -28.46 -1.10 21.30
CA HIS A 27 -27.65 0.13 21.09
C HIS A 27 -26.13 -0.13 21.17
N SER A 28 -25.34 0.71 20.49
CA SER A 28 -23.87 0.88 20.52
C SER A 28 -22.94 -0.36 20.47
N ILE A 29 -22.31 -0.57 19.31
CA ILE A 29 -21.05 -1.32 19.15
C ILE A 29 -19.79 -0.45 19.46
N LEU A 30 -20.00 0.83 19.81
CA LEU A 30 -18.95 1.87 19.93
C LEU A 30 -18.05 1.80 21.18
N SER A 31 -18.33 0.99 22.21
CA SER A 31 -17.62 1.08 23.49
C SER A 31 -16.21 0.45 23.52
N ARG A 32 -15.92 -0.54 22.68
CA ARG A 32 -14.68 -1.35 22.79
C ARG A 32 -13.37 -0.63 22.40
N ARG A 33 -13.42 0.59 21.86
CA ARG A 33 -12.21 1.40 21.59
C ARG A 33 -11.66 2.14 22.84
N GLN A 34 -12.31 2.08 24.00
CA GLN A 34 -11.83 2.75 25.24
C GLN A 34 -11.13 1.84 26.26
N GLU A 35 -11.44 0.54 26.32
CA GLU A 35 -11.04 -0.31 27.47
C GLU A 35 -9.56 -0.71 27.50
N TYR A 36 -8.81 -0.58 26.39
CA TYR A 36 -7.38 -0.95 26.34
C TYR A 36 -6.41 0.15 26.81
N ALA A 37 -6.90 1.33 27.21
CA ALA A 37 -6.05 2.47 27.59
C ALA A 37 -5.35 2.36 28.97
N HIS A 38 -5.56 1.28 29.73
CA HIS A 38 -5.33 1.30 31.18
C HIS A 38 -4.09 0.57 31.73
N HIS A 39 -3.26 -0.08 30.91
CA HIS A 39 -2.12 -0.90 31.40
C HIS A 39 -0.74 -0.55 30.79
N SER A 40 -0.40 0.74 30.78
CA SER A 40 0.98 1.20 31.02
C SER A 40 0.99 2.67 31.42
N HIS A 41 1.56 3.00 32.59
CA HIS A 41 1.69 4.38 33.05
C HIS A 41 3.13 4.88 32.86
N SER A 42 3.34 5.57 31.74
CA SER A 42 4.36 6.61 31.62
C SER A 42 3.69 7.83 31.00
N GLU A 43 3.74 8.97 31.67
CA GLU A 43 2.99 10.19 31.30
C GLU A 43 3.53 10.82 30.01
N THR A 44 3.11 10.28 28.88
CA THR A 44 3.28 10.93 27.58
C THR A 44 2.04 11.79 27.36
N GLN A 45 2.20 13.10 27.26
CA GLN A 45 1.10 14.00 26.88
C GLN A 45 0.64 13.62 25.47
N CYS A 46 -0.54 12.98 25.37
CA CYS A 46 -1.15 12.68 24.08
C CYS A 46 -1.50 13.99 23.39
N PHE A 47 -0.74 14.36 22.37
CA PHE A 47 -1.10 15.45 21.47
C PHE A 47 -2.43 15.08 20.78
N GLU A 48 -3.35 16.04 20.69
CA GLU A 48 -4.53 15.89 19.85
C GLU A 48 -4.10 16.04 18.38
N TYR A 49 -3.63 14.93 17.81
CA TYR A 49 -3.36 14.77 16.39
C TYR A 49 -4.53 15.30 15.55
N ASN A 50 -4.24 15.82 14.36
CA ASN A 50 -5.27 16.14 13.36
C ASN A 50 -5.83 14.85 12.74
N LYS A 51 -6.53 14.06 13.54
CA LYS A 51 -7.21 12.82 13.15
C LYS A 51 -8.43 13.16 12.30
N GLY A 52 -8.24 13.07 10.99
CA GLY A 52 -9.37 13.03 10.07
C GLY A 52 -10.16 11.75 10.31
N LEU A 53 -11.49 11.84 10.25
CA LEU A 53 -12.35 10.68 10.05
C LEU A 53 -12.95 10.81 8.65
N THR A 54 -12.71 9.84 7.77
CA THR A 54 -13.25 9.85 6.40
C THR A 54 -13.84 8.50 6.05
N GLU A 55 -14.87 8.49 5.19
CA GLU A 55 -15.28 7.25 4.52
C GLU A 55 -14.18 6.83 3.53
N ILE A 56 -13.86 5.53 3.55
CA ILE A 56 -12.93 4.85 2.63
C ILE A 56 -13.73 3.77 1.88
N ASP A 57 -13.61 3.71 0.56
CA ASP A 57 -14.32 2.73 -0.28
C ASP A 57 -13.39 1.58 -0.71
N TYR A 58 -13.57 0.44 -0.04
CA TYR A 58 -12.87 -0.83 -0.26
C TYR A 58 -13.55 -1.72 -1.31
N SER A 59 -14.58 -1.26 -2.04
CA SER A 59 -15.35 -2.11 -2.95
C SER A 59 -14.51 -2.72 -4.08
N ALA A 60 -13.59 -1.95 -4.67
CA ALA A 60 -12.69 -2.46 -5.71
C ALA A 60 -11.75 -3.55 -5.16
N ALA A 61 -11.05 -3.27 -4.05
CA ALA A 61 -10.20 -4.24 -3.36
C ALA A 61 -10.93 -5.53 -2.97
N ASN A 62 -12.12 -5.44 -2.37
CA ASN A 62 -12.89 -6.62 -1.98
C ASN A 62 -13.36 -7.43 -3.19
N GLU A 63 -13.76 -6.77 -4.29
CA GLU A 63 -14.21 -7.46 -5.50
C GLU A 63 -13.03 -8.12 -6.26
N TYR A 64 -11.88 -7.44 -6.34
CA TYR A 64 -10.62 -7.99 -6.85
C TYR A 64 -10.24 -9.26 -6.07
N ILE A 65 -10.24 -9.21 -4.74
CA ILE A 65 -9.84 -10.36 -3.91
C ILE A 65 -10.87 -11.49 -3.91
N ALA A 66 -12.17 -11.19 -3.95
CA ALA A 66 -13.20 -12.21 -4.12
C ALA A 66 -13.12 -12.88 -5.49
N ALA A 67 -13.02 -12.11 -6.58
CA ALA A 67 -13.00 -12.61 -7.95
C ALA A 67 -11.72 -13.37 -8.31
N HIS A 68 -10.59 -13.08 -7.64
CA HIS A 68 -9.29 -13.60 -8.05
C HIS A 68 -8.71 -14.60 -7.06
N TYR A 69 -8.90 -14.43 -5.75
CA TYR A 69 -8.41 -15.36 -4.72
C TYR A 69 -9.50 -16.26 -4.13
N ASN A 70 -10.77 -16.08 -4.51
CA ASN A 70 -11.92 -16.77 -3.91
C ASN A 70 -11.99 -16.55 -2.38
N ILE A 71 -11.71 -15.31 -1.96
CA ILE A 71 -11.81 -14.86 -0.57
C ILE A 71 -12.95 -13.84 -0.50
N ASP A 72 -14.13 -14.27 -0.01
CA ASP A 72 -15.38 -13.49 -0.02
C ASP A 72 -15.28 -12.09 0.60
N LYS A 73 -14.33 -11.89 1.53
CA LYS A 73 -14.04 -10.62 2.19
C LYS A 73 -12.56 -10.52 2.53
N TYR A 74 -11.89 -9.48 2.02
CA TYR A 74 -10.54 -9.12 2.46
C TYR A 74 -10.61 -8.05 3.55
N PHE A 75 -11.41 -7.00 3.32
CA PHE A 75 -11.87 -6.03 4.32
C PHE A 75 -13.29 -6.37 4.77
N ASP A 76 -13.60 -6.21 6.07
CA ASP A 76 -14.89 -6.58 6.68
C ASP A 76 -16.12 -5.98 5.96
N SER A 77 -15.95 -4.82 5.34
CA SER A 77 -16.99 -4.02 4.69
C SER A 77 -16.44 -3.26 3.49
N ASN A 78 -17.24 -3.12 2.43
CA ASN A 78 -16.87 -2.32 1.25
C ASN A 78 -16.74 -0.82 1.53
N ARG A 79 -17.24 -0.32 2.67
CA ARG A 79 -17.03 1.06 3.15
C ARG A 79 -16.86 1.09 4.67
N ALA A 80 -15.92 1.89 5.16
CA ALA A 80 -15.74 2.15 6.59
C ALA A 80 -15.31 3.60 6.83
N TYR A 81 -15.58 4.11 8.05
CA TYR A 81 -15.09 5.42 8.49
C TYR A 81 -13.75 5.24 9.22
N GLU A 82 -12.67 5.52 8.51
CA GLU A 82 -11.31 5.28 8.98
C GLU A 82 -10.68 6.52 9.60
N THR A 83 -9.81 6.28 10.58
CA THR A 83 -9.00 7.33 11.22
C THR A 83 -7.75 7.56 10.38
N ILE A 84 -7.62 8.76 9.85
CA ILE A 84 -6.51 9.16 8.98
C ILE A 84 -5.54 10.03 9.78
N PHE A 85 -4.25 9.68 9.73
CA PHE A 85 -3.16 10.36 10.39
C PHE A 85 -2.33 11.17 9.39
N ASP A 86 -1.95 12.41 9.72
CA ASP A 86 -0.97 13.15 8.94
C ASP A 86 0.43 12.56 9.20
N GLY A 87 0.99 11.89 8.20
CA GLY A 87 2.31 11.27 8.25
C GLY A 87 3.40 12.27 8.65
N ARG A 88 3.28 13.56 8.28
CA ARG A 88 4.23 14.61 8.71
C ARG A 88 4.29 14.73 10.24
N GLN A 89 3.18 14.55 10.94
CA GLN A 89 3.13 14.60 12.40
C GLN A 89 3.85 13.39 13.01
N VAL A 90 3.72 12.21 12.40
CA VAL A 90 4.41 10.99 12.84
C VAL A 90 5.92 11.05 12.58
N LEU A 91 6.36 11.57 11.42
CA LEU A 91 7.78 11.82 11.14
C LEU A 91 8.38 12.72 12.24
N LYS A 92 7.75 13.88 12.48
CA LYS A 92 8.20 14.85 13.49
C LYS A 92 8.18 14.31 14.91
N GLU A 93 7.23 13.45 15.25
CA GLU A 93 7.22 12.80 16.56
C GLU A 93 8.30 11.73 16.72
N LEU A 94 8.71 11.08 15.64
CA LEU A 94 9.86 10.18 15.66
C LEU A 94 11.13 11.01 15.84
N GLU A 95 11.35 12.07 15.06
CA GLU A 95 12.44 13.04 15.25
C GLU A 95 12.55 13.52 16.72
N LEU A 96 11.44 13.96 17.33
CA LEU A 96 11.40 14.46 18.72
C LEU A 96 11.55 13.37 19.81
N LYS A 97 11.42 12.08 19.47
CA LYS A 97 11.76 10.95 20.35
C LYS A 97 13.24 10.61 20.20
N ASN A 98 13.68 10.51 18.95
CA ASN A 98 15.06 10.25 18.52
C ASN A 98 16.07 11.24 19.13
N GLU A 99 15.76 12.53 19.17
CA GLU A 99 16.59 13.57 19.81
C GLU A 99 16.81 13.34 21.31
N LYS A 100 15.85 12.72 22.01
CA LYS A 100 15.93 12.42 23.45
C LYS A 100 16.70 11.13 23.71
N ASP A 101 16.51 10.14 22.86
CA ASP A 101 17.16 8.82 22.96
C ASP A 101 18.58 8.81 22.35
N GLY A 102 18.99 9.88 21.66
CA GLY A 102 20.28 10.00 20.99
C GLY A 102 20.39 9.21 19.67
N HIS A 103 19.27 8.71 19.15
CA HIS A 103 19.19 7.80 18.01
C HIS A 103 18.32 8.37 16.89
N TYR A 104 18.92 9.14 15.99
CA TYR A 104 18.27 9.64 14.77
C TYR A 104 17.88 8.49 13.83
N LYS A 105 16.61 8.09 13.84
CA LYS A 105 16.04 7.21 12.80
C LYS A 105 16.08 7.93 11.46
N THR A 106 16.55 7.21 10.45
CA THR A 106 16.57 7.68 9.06
C THR A 106 15.20 7.49 8.40
N GLU A 107 14.99 8.14 7.25
CA GLU A 107 13.85 7.96 6.37
C GLU A 107 13.69 6.49 5.94
N LYS A 108 14.79 5.72 5.92
CA LYS A 108 14.82 4.27 5.68
C LYS A 108 14.23 3.46 6.84
N GLU A 109 14.59 3.78 8.08
CA GLU A 109 14.01 3.10 9.26
C GLU A 109 12.52 3.40 9.40
N ILE A 110 12.10 4.61 9.00
CA ILE A 110 10.69 4.99 8.91
C ILE A 110 9.98 4.18 7.82
N LEU A 111 10.58 4.07 6.63
CA LEU A 111 10.08 3.23 5.53
C LEU A 111 9.97 1.75 5.93
N ASP A 112 10.90 1.21 6.72
CA ASP A 112 10.82 -0.18 7.22
C ASP A 112 9.75 -0.35 8.32
N LEU A 113 9.56 0.64 9.20
CA LEU A 113 8.57 0.59 10.29
C LEU A 113 7.12 0.76 9.81
N TYR A 114 6.89 1.62 8.82
CA TYR A 114 5.56 2.01 8.37
C TYR A 114 5.23 1.54 6.95
N GLY A 115 6.20 1.12 6.16
CA GLY A 115 6.03 0.81 4.73
C GLY A 115 5.94 2.06 3.84
N LEU A 116 6.03 3.25 4.42
CA LEU A 116 5.98 4.54 3.72
C LEU A 116 6.85 5.59 4.41
N THR A 117 7.37 6.55 3.64
CA THR A 117 8.14 7.71 4.10
C THR A 117 7.95 8.90 3.15
N LEU A 118 8.29 10.11 3.60
CA LEU A 118 8.31 11.33 2.78
C LEU A 118 9.75 11.82 2.69
N TYR A 119 10.28 11.93 1.47
CA TYR A 119 11.68 12.29 1.24
C TYR A 119 11.80 13.71 0.64
N PRO A 120 12.60 14.61 1.25
CA PRO A 120 12.93 15.92 0.69
C PRO A 120 13.67 15.75 -0.64
N SER A 121 13.14 16.34 -1.71
CA SER A 121 13.49 15.92 -3.08
C SER A 121 13.29 17.01 -4.11
N GLN A 122 14.05 18.10 -4.00
CA GLN A 122 14.15 19.14 -5.03
C GLN A 122 14.78 18.57 -6.31
N VAL A 123 14.15 18.79 -7.46
CA VAL A 123 14.62 18.30 -8.77
C VAL A 123 15.19 19.46 -9.57
N SER A 124 16.49 19.43 -9.84
CA SER A 124 17.19 20.47 -10.60
C SER A 124 16.58 20.64 -12.00
N GLY A 125 16.25 21.88 -12.39
CA GLY A 125 15.57 22.18 -13.66
C GLY A 125 14.04 22.19 -13.60
N CYS A 126 13.45 22.03 -12.40
CA CYS A 126 12.05 22.40 -12.10
C CYS A 126 11.93 23.85 -11.57
N ASP A 127 12.78 24.75 -12.05
CA ASP A 127 12.84 26.17 -11.66
C ASP A 127 11.51 26.87 -11.96
N ASP A 128 11.14 27.86 -11.14
CA ASP A 128 9.82 28.53 -11.11
C ASP A 128 9.50 29.44 -12.31
N ASN A 129 10.02 29.15 -13.50
CA ASN A 129 9.66 29.80 -14.76
C ASN A 129 8.27 29.30 -15.21
N VAL A 130 7.24 29.89 -14.60
CA VAL A 130 5.81 29.61 -14.75
C VAL A 130 5.41 29.34 -16.22
N GLY A 131 5.06 28.09 -16.52
CA GLY A 131 4.46 27.68 -17.79
C GLY A 131 5.01 26.41 -18.43
N ILE A 132 6.20 25.93 -18.01
CA ILE A 132 6.84 24.75 -18.63
C ILE A 132 6.63 23.45 -17.81
N GLU A 133 6.37 23.55 -16.50
CA GLU A 133 6.32 22.41 -15.56
C GLU A 133 5.40 21.26 -16.03
N ASP A 134 4.18 21.56 -16.50
CA ASP A 134 3.22 20.56 -17.01
C ASP A 134 3.78 19.74 -18.19
N GLN A 135 4.67 20.33 -19.00
CA GLN A 135 5.25 19.65 -20.17
C GLN A 135 6.36 18.68 -19.77
N HIS A 136 7.07 18.92 -18.66
CA HIS A 136 8.14 18.04 -18.18
C HIS A 136 7.60 16.64 -17.80
N TRP A 137 6.45 16.58 -17.14
CA TRP A 137 5.84 15.32 -16.69
C TRP A 137 5.15 14.53 -17.80
N GLN A 138 4.84 15.18 -18.93
CA GLN A 138 4.42 14.51 -20.17
C GLN A 138 5.61 14.06 -21.04
N ASN A 139 6.77 14.69 -20.88
CA ASN A 139 7.97 14.40 -21.66
C ASN A 139 8.78 13.24 -21.05
N ARG A 140 8.58 12.02 -21.58
CA ARG A 140 9.35 10.83 -21.18
C ARG A 140 10.86 10.99 -21.26
N GLN A 141 11.38 11.81 -22.18
CA GLN A 141 12.83 12.03 -22.30
C GLN A 141 13.35 12.87 -21.12
N TRP A 142 12.60 13.88 -20.67
CA TRP A 142 12.94 14.64 -19.45
C TRP A 142 12.87 13.76 -18.20
N ILE A 143 11.82 12.93 -18.08
CA ILE A 143 11.71 11.94 -16.99
C ILE A 143 12.92 10.99 -16.98
N SER A 144 13.30 10.46 -18.14
CA SER A 144 14.43 9.54 -18.35
C SER A 144 15.80 10.16 -18.02
N ASP A 145 16.06 11.39 -18.48
CA ASP A 145 17.37 12.05 -18.37
C ASP A 145 17.55 12.79 -17.03
N VAL A 146 16.47 13.23 -16.37
CA VAL A 146 16.52 14.09 -15.17
C VAL A 146 15.90 13.42 -13.95
N TYR A 147 14.63 13.02 -14.02
CA TYR A 147 13.87 12.63 -12.81
C TYR A 147 14.24 11.25 -12.27
N LEU A 148 14.39 10.26 -13.14
CA LEU A 148 14.70 8.89 -12.71
C LEU A 148 16.14 8.70 -12.19
N PRO A 149 17.17 9.39 -12.74
CA PRO A 149 18.48 9.47 -12.10
C PRO A 149 18.44 10.10 -10.69
N HIS A 150 17.61 11.13 -10.48
CA HIS A 150 17.39 11.75 -9.17
C HIS A 150 16.76 10.78 -8.17
N LEU A 151 15.66 10.10 -8.53
CA LEU A 151 15.08 9.04 -7.71
C LEU A 151 16.07 7.90 -7.44
N LYS A 152 16.92 7.55 -8.41
CA LYS A 152 17.95 6.52 -8.24
C LYS A 152 19.00 6.91 -7.19
N SER A 153 19.33 8.19 -7.00
CA SER A 153 20.19 8.63 -5.89
C SER A 153 19.55 8.33 -4.55
N ILE A 154 18.33 8.85 -4.34
CA ILE A 154 17.54 8.68 -3.12
C ILE A 154 17.41 7.20 -2.75
N VAL A 155 17.10 6.34 -3.72
CA VAL A 155 16.96 4.89 -3.47
C VAL A 155 18.31 4.21 -3.21
N SER A 156 19.43 4.75 -3.71
CA SER A 156 20.77 4.24 -3.39
C SER A 156 21.24 4.67 -1.99
N GLU A 157 20.76 5.83 -1.51
CA GLU A 157 20.95 6.31 -0.13
C GLU A 157 20.10 5.49 0.87
N LEU A 158 18.84 5.22 0.54
CA LEU A 158 17.92 4.38 1.34
C LEU A 158 18.28 2.89 1.30
N PHE A 159 18.80 2.38 0.17
CA PHE A 159 19.13 0.96 -0.04
C PHE A 159 20.57 0.80 -0.54
N PRO A 160 21.59 1.02 0.31
CA PRO A 160 23.01 0.93 -0.08
C PRO A 160 23.45 -0.49 -0.48
N ASN A 161 22.66 -1.52 -0.19
CA ASN A 161 22.85 -2.90 -0.65
C ASN A 161 22.08 -3.24 -1.94
N MET A 162 21.50 -2.26 -2.64
CA MET A 162 20.82 -2.47 -3.93
C MET A 162 21.81 -2.79 -5.04
N VAL A 163 21.74 -4.00 -5.59
CA VAL A 163 22.59 -4.48 -6.69
C VAL A 163 21.97 -4.33 -8.08
N MET A 164 20.64 -4.27 -8.19
CA MET A 164 19.94 -4.05 -9.45
C MET A 164 18.70 -3.17 -9.27
N SER A 165 18.31 -2.43 -10.31
CA SER A 165 17.05 -1.68 -10.30
C SER A 165 16.46 -1.44 -11.69
N CYS A 166 15.13 -1.34 -11.78
CA CYS A 166 14.41 -0.91 -12.99
C CYS A 166 13.22 -0.02 -12.63
N PHE A 167 12.98 1.05 -13.39
CA PHE A 167 11.75 1.84 -13.34
C PHE A 167 10.77 1.40 -14.44
N TRP A 168 9.46 1.36 -14.15
CA TRP A 168 8.40 1.13 -15.14
C TRP A 168 7.11 1.88 -14.80
N ASN A 169 6.19 1.89 -15.77
CA ASN A 169 4.84 2.43 -15.66
C ASN A 169 4.80 3.86 -15.06
N PRO A 170 5.44 4.84 -15.72
CA PRO A 170 5.24 6.24 -15.37
C PRO A 170 3.80 6.62 -15.70
N MET A 171 3.19 7.48 -14.89
CA MET A 171 1.81 7.90 -15.07
C MET A 171 1.60 9.29 -14.48
N VAL A 172 0.86 10.14 -15.19
CA VAL A 172 0.35 11.41 -14.66
C VAL A 172 -1.09 11.18 -14.19
N ARG A 173 -1.38 11.45 -12.92
CA ARG A 173 -2.74 11.37 -12.37
C ARG A 173 -3.28 12.74 -11.99
N GLY A 174 -4.58 12.95 -12.10
CA GLY A 174 -5.22 14.17 -11.61
C GLY A 174 -6.69 14.29 -11.99
N SER A 175 -7.45 15.12 -11.29
CA SER A 175 -8.92 15.11 -11.33
C SER A 175 -9.55 15.79 -12.58
N GLU A 176 -8.78 15.96 -13.65
CA GLU A 176 -9.25 16.37 -14.99
C GLU A 176 -8.66 15.49 -16.11
N TYR A 177 -7.81 14.52 -15.78
CA TYR A 177 -7.14 13.70 -16.77
C TYR A 177 -8.03 12.50 -17.13
N GLU A 178 -8.40 12.43 -18.41
CA GLU A 178 -8.94 11.22 -19.03
C GLU A 178 -7.84 10.14 -19.13
N ILE A 179 -8.24 8.89 -19.33
CA ILE A 179 -7.29 7.78 -19.53
C ILE A 179 -6.75 7.86 -20.95
N SER A 180 -5.47 8.21 -21.11
CA SER A 180 -4.86 8.29 -22.44
C SER A 180 -4.43 6.90 -22.93
N SER A 181 -4.59 6.63 -24.23
CA SER A 181 -3.94 5.46 -24.83
C SER A 181 -2.42 5.57 -24.72
N ARG A 182 -1.72 4.43 -24.79
CA ARG A 182 -0.26 4.35 -24.64
C ARG A 182 0.50 4.64 -25.94
N GLU A 183 -0.12 5.33 -26.89
CA GLU A 183 0.41 5.51 -28.25
C GLU A 183 1.25 6.78 -28.37
N GLY A 184 2.57 6.63 -28.25
CA GLY A 184 3.54 7.71 -28.51
C GLY A 184 4.64 7.82 -27.45
N ASN A 185 5.32 8.97 -27.45
CA ASN A 185 6.40 9.28 -26.51
C ASN A 185 5.93 10.01 -25.24
N GLU A 186 4.61 10.17 -25.06
CA GLU A 186 4.01 10.88 -23.93
C GLU A 186 3.78 9.96 -22.72
N THR A 187 3.70 10.53 -21.52
CA THR A 187 3.40 9.79 -20.29
C THR A 187 1.89 9.47 -20.24
N PRO A 188 1.48 8.22 -19.98
CA PRO A 188 0.07 7.88 -19.83
C PRO A 188 -0.62 8.72 -18.75
N THR A 189 -1.79 9.27 -19.06
CA THR A 189 -2.63 9.99 -18.09
C THR A 189 -3.75 9.11 -17.55
N ALA A 190 -4.19 9.37 -16.32
CA ALA A 190 -5.37 8.76 -15.73
C ALA A 190 -6.02 9.68 -14.67
N ASN A 191 -7.27 9.40 -14.31
CA ASN A 191 -7.96 10.12 -13.25
C ASN A 191 -7.39 9.76 -11.86
N VAL A 192 -7.84 10.46 -10.81
CA VAL A 192 -7.54 10.10 -9.41
C VAL A 192 -8.31 8.83 -9.01
N ALA A 193 -7.59 7.76 -8.70
CA ALA A 193 -8.17 6.51 -8.22
C ALA A 193 -8.66 6.65 -6.77
N SER A 194 -9.96 6.89 -6.59
CA SER A 194 -10.63 7.11 -5.29
C SER A 194 -10.94 5.84 -4.50
N LEU A 195 -11.03 4.70 -5.18
CA LEU A 195 -11.26 3.38 -4.60
C LEU A 195 -9.94 2.80 -4.08
N VAL A 196 -10.00 1.98 -3.03
CA VAL A 196 -8.82 1.32 -2.46
C VAL A 196 -8.32 0.22 -3.42
N HIS A 197 -7.03 0.27 -3.74
CA HIS A 197 -6.36 -0.65 -4.66
C HIS A 197 -4.90 -0.93 -4.26
N ILE A 198 -4.30 -1.95 -4.88
CA ILE A 198 -2.84 -2.12 -4.98
C ILE A 198 -2.44 -1.99 -6.45
N ASP A 199 -1.26 -1.42 -6.69
CA ASP A 199 -0.86 -0.94 -8.03
C ASP A 199 -0.31 -2.06 -8.94
N THR A 200 0.07 -3.21 -8.38
CA THR A 200 0.54 -4.45 -9.05
C THR A 200 0.52 -5.58 -8.01
N ASP A 201 -0.17 -6.68 -8.30
CA ASP A 201 -0.14 -7.88 -7.44
C ASP A 201 1.02 -8.80 -7.89
N VAL A 202 1.97 -9.09 -6.99
CA VAL A 202 3.12 -9.98 -7.29
C VAL A 202 2.78 -11.47 -7.15
N GLY A 203 1.70 -11.79 -6.42
CA GLY A 203 1.10 -13.12 -6.38
C GLY A 203 0.51 -13.52 -7.74
N ALA A 204 -0.05 -12.54 -8.47
CA ALA A 204 -0.71 -12.70 -9.77
C ALA A 204 0.17 -13.18 -10.94
N TYR A 205 1.49 -13.25 -10.77
CA TYR A 205 2.42 -13.56 -11.86
C TYR A 205 3.38 -14.69 -11.48
N SER A 206 3.74 -15.53 -12.45
CA SER A 206 5.03 -16.21 -12.38
C SER A 206 6.18 -15.19 -12.55
N LEU A 207 7.41 -15.55 -12.16
CA LEU A 207 8.52 -14.59 -12.22
C LEU A 207 8.79 -14.14 -13.66
N ASP A 208 8.70 -15.09 -14.60
CA ASP A 208 8.99 -14.85 -16.00
C ASP A 208 7.89 -13.99 -16.67
N GLU A 209 6.66 -14.00 -16.14
CA GLU A 209 5.58 -13.06 -16.50
C GLU A 209 5.79 -11.68 -15.87
N PHE A 210 6.05 -11.60 -14.55
CA PHE A 210 6.30 -10.35 -13.82
C PHE A 210 7.47 -9.55 -14.42
N ILE A 211 8.59 -10.23 -14.68
CA ILE A 211 9.77 -9.61 -15.31
C ILE A 211 9.48 -9.22 -16.77
N SER A 212 8.55 -9.89 -17.47
CA SER A 212 8.09 -9.48 -18.81
C SER A 212 7.12 -8.30 -18.75
N LEU A 213 6.28 -8.20 -17.73
CA LEU A 213 5.41 -7.04 -17.46
C LEU A 213 6.28 -5.80 -17.21
N ILE A 214 7.31 -5.92 -16.38
CA ILE A 214 8.30 -4.84 -16.19
C ILE A 214 8.97 -4.49 -17.53
N LYS A 215 9.43 -5.48 -18.31
CA LYS A 215 10.06 -5.22 -19.63
C LYS A 215 9.14 -4.48 -20.60
N LYS A 216 7.85 -4.81 -20.62
CA LYS A 216 6.81 -4.16 -21.46
C LYS A 216 6.53 -2.71 -21.05
N ASN A 217 6.86 -2.32 -19.83
CA ASN A 217 6.52 -1.02 -19.24
C ASN A 217 7.76 -0.17 -18.89
N GLU A 218 8.98 -0.63 -19.19
CA GLU A 218 10.24 -0.04 -18.70
C GLU A 218 10.43 1.41 -19.17
N ILE A 219 11.13 2.20 -18.36
CA ILE A 219 11.62 3.52 -18.75
C ILE A 219 13.13 3.43 -18.93
N GLN A 220 13.59 3.42 -20.17
CA GLN A 220 15.02 3.40 -20.47
C GLN A 220 15.64 4.74 -20.05
N CYS A 221 16.49 4.69 -19.02
CA CYS A 221 17.19 5.84 -18.46
C CYS A 221 18.58 5.91 -19.10
N LYS A 222 18.90 6.98 -19.83
CA LYS A 222 20.09 7.09 -20.69
C LYS A 222 21.43 6.82 -19.99
N ASN A 223 21.52 7.13 -18.70
CA ASN A 223 22.73 7.02 -17.89
C ASN A 223 22.71 5.85 -16.87
N LEU A 224 21.70 4.97 -16.91
CA LEU A 224 21.61 3.78 -16.06
C LEU A 224 21.75 2.49 -16.90
N PRO A 225 22.17 1.36 -16.30
CA PRO A 225 22.16 0.07 -17.00
C PRO A 225 20.76 -0.28 -17.53
N SER A 226 20.70 -0.75 -18.78
CA SER A 226 19.43 -1.20 -19.37
C SER A 226 18.93 -2.46 -18.67
N PHE A 227 17.61 -2.57 -18.49
CA PHE A 227 16.99 -3.68 -17.77
C PHE A 227 17.15 -5.00 -18.55
N ASN A 228 17.92 -5.90 -17.95
CA ASN A 228 18.25 -7.22 -18.46
C ASN A 228 17.38 -8.28 -17.75
N LYS A 229 16.38 -8.81 -18.48
CA LYS A 229 15.44 -9.83 -18.00
C LYS A 229 16.18 -11.01 -17.35
N ASP A 230 17.18 -11.55 -18.03
CA ASP A 230 17.84 -12.79 -17.62
C ASP A 230 18.61 -12.61 -16.31
N GLN A 231 19.27 -11.46 -16.13
CA GLN A 231 19.98 -11.14 -14.88
C GLN A 231 19.02 -10.97 -13.69
N PHE A 232 17.86 -10.32 -13.89
CA PHE A 232 16.85 -10.18 -12.83
C PHE A 232 16.19 -11.53 -12.49
N THR A 233 15.85 -12.34 -13.49
CA THR A 233 15.34 -13.70 -13.29
C THR A 233 16.37 -14.55 -12.54
N GLU A 234 17.64 -14.53 -12.93
CA GLU A 234 18.71 -15.29 -12.26
C GLU A 234 18.87 -14.87 -10.79
N ALA A 235 18.98 -13.56 -10.51
CA ALA A 235 19.17 -13.05 -9.15
C ALA A 235 18.00 -13.39 -8.21
N ILE A 236 16.75 -13.28 -8.69
CA ILE A 236 15.55 -13.55 -7.89
C ILE A 236 15.28 -15.05 -7.76
N LYS A 237 15.39 -15.82 -8.85
CA LYS A 237 15.01 -17.25 -8.92
C LYS A 237 16.09 -18.17 -8.36
N VAL A 238 17.32 -18.02 -8.85
CA VAL A 238 18.46 -18.91 -8.51
C VAL A 238 19.25 -18.32 -7.35
N GLY A 239 19.60 -17.03 -7.41
CA GLY A 239 20.30 -16.32 -6.34
C GLY A 239 19.47 -16.08 -5.08
N LYS A 240 18.15 -16.33 -5.13
CA LYS A 240 17.17 -16.13 -4.05
C LYS A 240 17.24 -14.76 -3.37
N LYS A 241 17.64 -13.74 -4.15
CA LYS A 241 17.81 -12.39 -3.64
C LYS A 241 16.47 -11.79 -3.20
N ARG A 242 16.51 -10.98 -2.13
CA ARG A 242 15.40 -10.11 -1.72
C ARG A 242 15.16 -9.09 -2.82
N PHE A 243 13.90 -8.88 -3.15
CA PHE A 243 13.48 -7.81 -4.04
C PHE A 243 12.28 -7.10 -3.43
N ALA A 244 12.15 -5.83 -3.76
CA ALA A 244 11.01 -5.00 -3.37
C ALA A 244 10.55 -4.15 -4.54
N ILE A 245 9.26 -3.83 -4.55
CA ILE A 245 8.67 -2.79 -5.40
C ILE A 245 8.49 -1.55 -4.54
N LEU A 246 9.06 -0.43 -4.98
CA LEU A 246 8.84 0.90 -4.43
C LEU A 246 7.95 1.70 -5.37
N ASN A 247 6.92 2.34 -4.83
CA ASN A 247 6.15 3.38 -5.51
C ASN A 247 6.66 4.76 -5.11
N PHE A 248 6.70 5.67 -6.09
CA PHE A 248 7.07 7.07 -5.94
C PHE A 248 5.92 7.95 -6.40
N TRP A 249 5.25 8.58 -5.45
CA TRP A 249 4.21 9.57 -5.70
C TRP A 249 4.77 10.97 -5.46
N ARG A 250 4.55 11.88 -6.40
CA ARG A 250 4.93 13.31 -6.29
C ARG A 250 3.77 14.20 -6.68
N ASN A 251 3.56 15.31 -5.95
CA ASN A 251 2.73 16.42 -6.43
C ASN A 251 3.45 17.15 -7.57
N ILE A 252 2.81 17.33 -8.72
CA ILE A 252 3.40 18.04 -9.87
C ILE A 252 2.75 19.41 -10.13
N SER A 253 1.81 19.84 -9.29
CA SER A 253 1.35 21.21 -9.24
C SER A 253 2.32 22.08 -8.43
N SER A 254 2.49 23.34 -8.82
CA SER A 254 3.19 24.37 -8.05
C SER A 254 2.56 24.62 -6.67
N GLU A 255 1.25 24.41 -6.55
CA GLU A 255 0.48 24.52 -5.31
C GLU A 255 0.45 23.20 -4.50
N PRO A 256 0.58 23.24 -3.16
CA PRO A 256 0.52 22.04 -2.32
C PRO A 256 -0.82 21.30 -2.39
N VAL A 257 -0.80 19.96 -2.35
CA VAL A 257 -2.02 19.16 -2.44
C VAL A 257 -2.90 19.34 -1.20
N LYS A 258 -4.12 19.81 -1.45
CA LYS A 258 -5.17 20.05 -0.46
C LYS A 258 -6.39 19.14 -0.74
N SER A 259 -6.82 19.06 -2.00
CA SER A 259 -7.90 18.16 -2.46
C SER A 259 -7.35 16.83 -2.99
N TYR A 260 -8.06 15.73 -2.71
CA TYR A 260 -7.75 14.37 -3.15
C TYR A 260 -6.31 13.87 -2.86
N PRO A 261 -5.75 14.08 -1.64
CA PRO A 261 -4.41 13.63 -1.30
C PRO A 261 -4.30 12.09 -1.35
N LEU A 262 -3.08 11.59 -1.56
CA LEU A 262 -2.82 10.16 -1.46
C LEU A 262 -2.95 9.71 0.00
N GLY A 263 -3.86 8.77 0.26
CA GLY A 263 -3.89 7.97 1.47
C GLY A 263 -3.21 6.63 1.23
N ILE A 264 -2.46 6.14 2.20
CA ILE A 264 -1.76 4.85 2.18
C ILE A 264 -2.04 4.13 3.49
N LEU A 265 -2.50 2.88 3.42
CA LEU A 265 -2.70 2.01 4.58
C LEU A 265 -1.39 1.32 4.96
N SER A 266 -0.85 1.63 6.15
CA SER A 266 0.25 0.87 6.74
C SER A 266 -0.31 -0.46 7.27
N THR A 267 -0.28 -1.49 6.43
CA THR A 267 -0.79 -2.83 6.73
C THR A 267 -0.03 -3.48 7.89
N LYS A 268 -0.75 -3.90 8.92
CA LYS A 268 -0.22 -4.73 10.01
C LYS A 268 -0.99 -6.05 10.06
N TYR A 269 -0.24 -7.15 10.08
CA TYR A 269 -0.78 -8.50 10.19
C TYR A 269 -0.42 -9.05 11.56
N THR A 270 -1.39 -9.61 12.28
CA THR A 270 -1.17 -10.19 13.61
C THR A 270 -0.73 -11.65 13.50
N SER A 271 0.44 -11.97 14.07
CA SER A 271 0.77 -13.35 14.43
C SER A 271 -0.27 -13.88 15.43
N SER A 272 -0.61 -15.18 15.36
CA SER A 272 -1.15 -15.85 16.53
C SER A 272 -0.09 -15.79 17.64
N GLU A 273 -0.45 -15.27 18.82
CA GLU A 273 0.48 -15.03 19.95
C GLU A 273 1.09 -16.31 20.58
N LYS A 274 0.96 -17.47 19.91
CA LYS A 274 1.18 -18.80 20.46
C LYS A 274 2.02 -19.73 19.60
N ASP A 275 2.33 -19.33 18.36
CA ASP A 275 2.98 -20.21 17.38
C ASP A 275 4.30 -19.62 16.86
N GLU A 276 5.30 -20.47 16.64
CA GLU A 276 6.56 -20.10 15.97
C GLU A 276 6.39 -19.89 14.44
N MET A 277 5.14 -19.87 13.96
CA MET A 277 4.79 -19.81 12.55
C MET A 277 5.04 -18.41 11.97
N PRO A 278 5.37 -18.31 10.67
CA PRO A 278 5.44 -17.02 9.99
C PRO A 278 4.08 -16.31 10.02
N VAL A 279 4.11 -14.98 10.17
CA VAL A 279 2.92 -14.15 10.02
C VAL A 279 2.34 -14.36 8.62
N GLN A 280 1.07 -14.73 8.52
CA GLN A 280 0.36 -14.74 7.24
C GLN A 280 0.08 -13.29 6.82
N THR A 281 0.26 -13.01 5.54
CA THR A 281 0.21 -11.65 4.97
C THR A 281 -0.73 -11.66 3.76
N PHE A 282 -0.79 -10.59 2.98
CA PHE A 282 -1.41 -10.66 1.66
C PHE A 282 -0.79 -11.77 0.79
N PRO A 283 -1.57 -12.58 0.04
CA PRO A 283 -3.04 -12.68 0.04
C PRO A 283 -3.64 -13.63 1.10
N GLU A 284 -2.83 -14.46 1.77
CA GLU A 284 -3.29 -15.47 2.74
C GLU A 284 -4.06 -14.91 3.97
N ALA A 285 -3.90 -13.63 4.31
CA ALA A 285 -4.56 -12.97 5.44
C ALA A 285 -4.96 -11.51 5.16
N SER A 286 -6.06 -11.08 5.78
CA SER A 286 -6.52 -9.69 5.89
C SER A 286 -5.63 -8.85 6.81
N PRO A 287 -5.51 -7.53 6.60
CA PRO A 287 -4.85 -6.63 7.54
C PRO A 287 -5.68 -6.47 8.82
N ASP A 288 -5.02 -6.37 9.96
CA ASP A 288 -5.66 -6.10 11.23
C ASP A 288 -5.92 -4.60 11.38
N MET A 289 -7.13 -4.16 11.06
CA MET A 289 -7.56 -2.75 11.12
C MET A 289 -7.66 -2.18 12.56
N ARG A 290 -7.18 -2.92 13.58
CA ARG A 290 -6.95 -2.42 14.94
C ARG A 290 -5.52 -1.89 15.14
N TYR A 291 -4.59 -2.31 14.28
CA TYR A 291 -3.17 -1.97 14.32
C TYR A 291 -2.66 -1.38 12.98
N SER A 292 -3.43 -1.52 11.91
CA SER A 292 -3.18 -0.90 10.61
C SER A 292 -3.75 0.52 10.60
N ASP A 293 -2.93 1.50 10.24
CA ASP A 293 -3.31 2.93 10.22
C ASP A 293 -3.26 3.49 8.80
N TRP A 294 -4.20 4.37 8.47
CA TRP A 294 -4.18 5.15 7.23
C TRP A 294 -3.36 6.44 7.41
N TYR A 295 -2.39 6.65 6.53
CA TYR A 295 -1.54 7.84 6.50
C TYR A 295 -1.75 8.65 5.22
N TYR A 296 -1.70 9.98 5.34
CA TYR A 296 -1.55 10.92 4.22
C TYR A 296 -0.52 11.97 4.59
N PHE A 297 0.06 12.67 3.63
CA PHE A 297 0.96 13.79 3.90
C PHE A 297 0.25 15.11 3.59
N SER A 298 -0.10 15.88 4.63
CA SER A 298 -0.85 17.12 4.44
C SER A 298 0.00 18.15 3.68
N ASN A 299 -0.59 18.88 2.72
CA ASN A 299 0.14 19.87 1.92
C ASN A 299 1.43 19.31 1.27
N ALA A 300 1.37 18.14 0.64
CA ALA A 300 2.51 17.61 -0.11
C ALA A 300 2.87 18.55 -1.29
N THR A 301 4.15 18.90 -1.43
CA THR A 301 4.66 19.92 -2.38
C THR A 301 5.38 19.30 -3.58
N LYS A 302 5.74 20.11 -4.58
CA LYS A 302 6.54 19.65 -5.73
C LYS A 302 7.98 19.25 -5.38
N ASP A 303 8.48 19.69 -4.23
CA ASP A 303 9.86 19.47 -3.75
C ASP A 303 10.02 18.22 -2.89
N GLU A 304 9.02 17.33 -2.88
CA GLU A 304 8.95 16.14 -2.03
C GLU A 304 8.52 14.92 -2.85
N VAL A 305 8.87 13.72 -2.38
CA VAL A 305 8.35 12.46 -2.91
C VAL A 305 7.89 11.56 -1.77
N ILE A 306 6.68 11.03 -1.88
CA ILE A 306 6.21 9.95 -1.00
C ILE A 306 6.76 8.65 -1.59
N ILE A 307 7.53 7.92 -0.79
CA ILE A 307 8.12 6.63 -1.16
C ILE A 307 7.44 5.58 -0.29
N PHE A 308 6.88 4.54 -0.89
CA PHE A 308 6.25 3.45 -0.15
C PHE A 308 6.55 2.09 -0.78
N TYR A 309 6.66 1.06 0.05
CA TYR A 309 6.68 -0.31 -0.45
C TYR A 309 5.32 -0.63 -1.06
N GLN A 310 5.36 -1.34 -2.17
CA GLN A 310 4.18 -1.95 -2.77
C GLN A 310 4.24 -3.47 -2.64
N TYR A 311 5.46 -4.03 -2.68
CA TYR A 311 5.76 -5.42 -2.36
C TYR A 311 7.16 -5.52 -1.75
N ASP A 312 7.38 -6.41 -0.78
CA ASP A 312 8.70 -6.92 -0.40
C ASP A 312 8.66 -8.44 -0.25
N ARG A 313 9.66 -9.13 -0.81
CA ARG A 313 9.80 -10.58 -0.72
C ARG A 313 9.95 -11.08 0.73
N LEU A 314 10.55 -10.29 1.62
CA LEU A 314 10.80 -10.65 3.02
C LEU A 314 9.55 -10.42 3.87
N SER A 315 8.92 -11.50 4.34
CA SER A 315 7.57 -11.44 4.92
C SER A 315 7.45 -10.68 6.24
N THR A 316 8.57 -10.38 6.91
CA THR A 316 8.62 -9.55 8.12
C THR A 316 8.55 -8.04 7.85
N GLN A 317 8.54 -7.63 6.57
CA GLN A 317 8.50 -6.22 6.16
C GLN A 317 7.05 -5.75 5.93
N VAL A 318 6.81 -4.45 6.10
CA VAL A 318 5.54 -3.83 5.68
C VAL A 318 5.52 -3.75 4.16
N SER A 319 4.44 -4.24 3.54
CA SER A 319 4.30 -4.43 2.10
C SER A 319 2.81 -4.59 1.79
N ASP A 320 2.44 -4.57 0.51
CA ASP A 320 1.04 -4.67 0.07
C ASP A 320 0.21 -3.50 0.63
N LEU A 321 0.81 -2.29 0.61
CA LEU A 321 0.20 -1.06 1.11
C LEU A 321 -0.88 -0.57 0.14
N TRP A 322 -2.10 -0.95 0.45
CA TRP A 322 -3.33 -0.45 -0.17
C TRP A 322 -3.41 1.08 -0.10
N HIS A 323 -3.83 1.72 -1.20
CA HIS A 323 -3.87 3.17 -1.29
C HIS A 323 -5.06 3.66 -2.12
N CYS A 324 -5.38 4.94 -1.96
CA CYS A 324 -6.38 5.66 -2.76
C CYS A 324 -6.19 7.18 -2.70
N ALA A 325 -6.90 7.91 -3.55
CA ALA A 325 -7.13 9.33 -3.38
C ALA A 325 -8.24 9.55 -2.34
N LEU A 326 -7.88 10.03 -1.15
CA LEU A 326 -8.85 10.26 -0.07
C LEU A 326 -9.93 11.27 -0.50
N PRO A 327 -11.22 11.10 -0.16
CA PRO A 327 -12.30 11.98 -0.60
C PRO A 327 -12.34 13.35 0.13
N ILE A 328 -11.19 13.82 0.61
CA ILE A 328 -10.99 15.14 1.20
C ILE A 328 -10.98 16.18 0.06
N LYS A 329 -11.94 17.11 0.07
CA LYS A 329 -12.12 18.12 -1.00
C LYS A 329 -12.19 19.52 -0.42
N HIS A 330 -11.40 20.44 -0.99
CA HIS A 330 -11.48 21.87 -0.74
C HIS A 330 -11.89 22.60 -2.04
N GLU A 331 -13.06 23.24 -2.04
CA GLU A 331 -13.68 23.78 -3.26
C GLU A 331 -12.91 24.92 -3.92
N THR A 332 -12.17 25.70 -3.12
CA THR A 332 -11.37 26.86 -3.56
C THR A 332 -9.93 26.51 -3.92
N CYS A 333 -9.53 25.24 -3.80
CA CYS A 333 -8.15 24.81 -4.02
C CYS A 333 -7.93 24.32 -5.47
N PRO A 334 -6.72 24.45 -6.01
CA PRO A 334 -6.34 23.83 -7.27
C PRO A 334 -6.63 22.33 -7.28
N LYS A 335 -7.01 21.82 -8.46
CA LYS A 335 -7.20 20.39 -8.67
C LYS A 335 -5.84 19.68 -8.58
N ARG A 336 -5.83 18.49 -7.96
CA ARG A 336 -4.61 17.69 -7.81
C ARG A 336 -4.06 17.30 -9.19
N LYS A 337 -2.75 17.44 -9.34
CA LYS A 337 -1.93 16.69 -10.30
C LYS A 337 -0.85 15.93 -9.54
N SER A 338 -0.62 14.66 -9.85
CA SER A 338 0.51 13.88 -9.36
C SER A 338 1.24 13.17 -10.49
N PHE A 339 2.50 12.84 -10.26
CA PHE A 339 3.24 11.88 -11.06
C PHE A 339 3.54 10.65 -10.20
N ASP A 340 3.35 9.49 -10.82
CA ASP A 340 3.38 8.17 -10.22
C ASP A 340 4.34 7.29 -11.04
N VAL A 341 5.33 6.67 -10.40
CA VAL A 341 6.25 5.72 -11.06
C VAL A 341 6.68 4.61 -10.09
N ARG A 342 7.00 3.43 -10.62
CA ARG A 342 7.35 2.24 -9.84
C ARG A 342 8.79 1.80 -10.09
N MET A 343 9.43 1.22 -9.07
CA MET A 343 10.80 0.72 -9.15
C MET A 343 10.94 -0.65 -8.49
N LEU A 344 11.53 -1.60 -9.20
CA LEU A 344 11.95 -2.91 -8.68
C LEU A 344 13.39 -2.73 -8.26
N ILE A 345 13.69 -3.06 -7.02
CA ILE A 345 15.06 -3.13 -6.51
C ILE A 345 15.37 -4.59 -6.17
N VAL A 346 16.58 -5.05 -6.48
CA VAL A 346 17.14 -6.31 -5.99
C VAL A 346 18.26 -5.96 -5.04
N LEU A 347 18.20 -6.51 -3.82
CA LEU A 347 19.14 -6.25 -2.74
C LEU A 347 20.16 -7.39 -2.64
N ASP A 348 21.36 -7.14 -2.12
CA ASP A 348 22.41 -8.15 -1.92
C ASP A 348 22.13 -9.13 -0.74
N GLU A 349 20.86 -9.31 -0.39
CA GLU A 349 20.34 -10.08 0.73
C GLU A 349 19.63 -11.34 0.21
N GLN A 350 19.74 -12.48 0.89
CA GLN A 350 18.89 -13.66 0.59
C GLN A 350 17.75 -13.75 1.59
N VAL A 351 16.54 -14.04 1.11
CA VAL A 351 15.37 -14.19 1.99
C VAL A 351 15.36 -15.60 2.61
N PRO A 352 15.30 -15.74 3.95
CA PRO A 352 15.15 -17.04 4.60
C PRO A 352 13.84 -17.71 4.17
N LEU A 353 13.86 -19.02 3.87
CA LEU A 353 12.70 -19.73 3.29
C LEU A 353 11.40 -19.57 4.10
N LYS A 354 11.49 -19.53 5.44
CA LYS A 354 10.32 -19.30 6.33
C LYS A 354 9.73 -17.89 6.27
N TYR A 355 10.39 -16.96 5.59
CA TYR A 355 9.95 -15.58 5.41
C TYR A 355 9.89 -15.18 3.91
N ASP A 356 9.85 -16.16 2.99
CA ASP A 356 9.82 -15.89 1.55
C ASP A 356 8.37 -15.75 1.03
N ARG A 357 7.87 -14.53 0.88
CA ARG A 357 6.56 -14.26 0.22
C ARG A 357 6.55 -14.71 -1.25
N TYR A 358 7.72 -14.92 -1.87
CA TYR A 358 7.83 -15.39 -3.25
C TYR A 358 8.17 -16.89 -3.37
N ASN A 359 7.77 -17.68 -2.36
CA ASN A 359 7.89 -19.14 -2.41
C ASN A 359 6.96 -19.77 -3.48
N GLU A 360 7.18 -21.06 -3.77
CA GLU A 360 6.45 -21.82 -4.80
C GLU A 360 5.04 -22.26 -4.39
N GLY A 361 4.77 -22.32 -3.08
CA GLY A 361 3.49 -22.76 -2.49
C GLY A 361 2.57 -21.62 -2.04
N ARG A 362 2.89 -20.36 -2.36
CA ARG A 362 1.99 -19.20 -2.14
C ARG A 362 0.66 -19.39 -2.86
N ILE A 363 -0.40 -18.76 -2.37
CA ILE A 363 -1.64 -18.67 -3.14
C ILE A 363 -1.39 -17.81 -4.38
N LYS A 364 -1.97 -18.22 -5.50
CA LYS A 364 -2.03 -17.45 -6.76
C LYS A 364 -3.49 -17.16 -7.10
N PRO A 365 -3.79 -16.04 -7.75
CA PRO A 365 -5.13 -15.77 -8.23
C PRO A 365 -5.50 -16.63 -9.43
N ILE A 366 -6.79 -16.66 -9.74
CA ILE A 366 -7.44 -17.52 -10.74
C ILE A 366 -7.37 -16.92 -12.17
N LEU A 367 -6.98 -15.65 -12.31
CA LEU A 367 -6.92 -14.91 -13.57
C LEU A 367 -5.79 -15.35 -14.53
N ASN A 368 -5.93 -14.92 -15.79
CA ASN A 368 -4.81 -14.77 -16.71
C ASN A 368 -4.21 -13.34 -16.66
N LEU A 369 -3.11 -13.13 -17.40
CA LEU A 369 -2.30 -11.91 -17.35
C LEU A 369 -3.08 -10.62 -17.65
N GLU A 370 -3.99 -10.66 -18.63
CA GLU A 370 -4.59 -9.45 -19.22
C GLU A 370 -5.72 -8.90 -18.33
N GLU A 371 -6.49 -9.80 -17.72
CA GLU A 371 -7.59 -9.48 -16.79
C GLU A 371 -7.11 -8.70 -15.56
N SER A 372 -5.89 -8.99 -15.07
CA SER A 372 -5.33 -8.40 -13.85
C SER A 372 -5.08 -6.88 -13.91
N GLY A 373 -4.94 -6.33 -15.13
CA GLY A 373 -4.58 -4.92 -15.34
C GLY A 373 -5.79 -4.01 -15.61
N CYS A 374 -6.71 -4.43 -16.46
CA CYS A 374 -7.85 -3.59 -16.87
C CYS A 374 -8.89 -3.41 -15.76
N PHE A 375 -8.99 -4.36 -14.84
CA PHE A 375 -10.03 -4.44 -13.81
C PHE A 375 -10.17 -3.16 -12.97
N CYS A 376 -9.05 -2.53 -12.57
CA CYS A 376 -9.09 -1.33 -11.73
C CYS A 376 -9.57 -0.08 -12.47
N ASP A 377 -9.24 0.06 -13.76
CA ASP A 377 -9.60 1.23 -14.56
C ASP A 377 -11.07 1.12 -15.04
N GLU A 378 -11.51 -0.06 -15.50
CA GLU A 378 -12.92 -0.32 -15.86
C GLU A 378 -13.87 -0.20 -14.64
N GLN A 379 -13.44 -0.64 -13.46
CA GLN A 379 -14.19 -0.40 -12.22
C GLN A 379 -14.22 1.07 -11.80
N ALA A 380 -13.19 1.86 -12.12
CA ALA A 380 -13.18 3.29 -11.82
C ALA A 380 -14.17 4.04 -12.71
N GLU A 381 -14.16 3.80 -14.03
CA GLU A 381 -15.10 4.42 -14.99
C GLU A 381 -16.57 4.10 -14.68
N THR A 382 -16.86 2.90 -14.16
CA THR A 382 -18.23 2.50 -13.80
C THR A 382 -18.70 3.00 -12.42
N ARG A 383 -17.83 3.68 -11.65
CA ARG A 383 -18.11 4.12 -10.26
C ARG A 383 -17.86 5.61 -10.01
N SER A 384 -17.36 6.35 -11.01
CA SER A 384 -17.15 7.82 -10.98
C SER A 384 -18.40 8.61 -11.35
#